data_AF-A0AAD9P584-F1
#
_entry.id   AF-A0AAD9P584-F1
#
_cell.length_a   1.000
_cell.length_b   1.000
_cell.length_c   1.000
_cell.angle_alpha   90.00
_cell.angle_beta   90.00
_cell.angle_gamma   90.00
#
_symmetry.space_group_name_H-M   'P 1'
#
loop_
_entity.id
_entity.type
_entity.pdbx_description
1 polymer ?
#
loop_
_entity_poly.entity_id
_entity_poly.type
_entity_poly.pdbx_seq_one_letter_code
_entity_poly.pdbx_strand_id
1 'polypeptide(L)'
;MYVVGGGDRTCLQYNPATDTWTRLSQPRGTHYNAPAVVWRGCILVSGGGGPNPESSAIEQYDPLTDTWSDWRSGLDMKLECHDMLNVDLCDV
;
A
#
# COMPACT_ATOMS: atom_id res chain seq x y z
N MET A 1 9.98 -8.63 1.95
CA MET A 1 9.62 -7.69 0.86
C MET A 1 8.17 -7.92 0.48
N TYR A 2 7.43 -6.88 0.11
CA TYR A 2 6.02 -7.01 -0.30
C TYR A 2 5.85 -6.62 -1.77
N VAL A 3 4.95 -7.32 -2.45
CA VAL A 3 4.46 -6.97 -3.79
C VAL A 3 2.96 -6.81 -3.69
N VAL A 4 2.46 -5.60 -3.96
CA VAL A 4 1.06 -5.23 -3.80
C VAL A 4 0.50 -4.56 -5.06
N GLY A 5 -0.79 -4.78 -5.33
CA GLY A 5 -1.52 -4.12 -6.41
C GLY A 5 -1.66 -4.94 -7.69
N GLY A 6 -1.71 -4.25 -8.84
CA GLY A 6 -2.01 -4.85 -10.14
C GLY A 6 -3.49 -5.21 -10.34
N GLY A 7 -3.80 -5.78 -11.51
CA GLY A 7 -5.16 -6.18 -11.88
C GLY A 7 -5.72 -7.34 -11.06
N ASP A 8 -4.85 -8.24 -10.59
CA ASP A 8 -5.24 -9.41 -9.80
C ASP A 8 -5.32 -9.12 -8.29
N ARG A 9 -5.21 -7.84 -7.90
CA ARG A 9 -5.23 -7.38 -6.49
C ARG A 9 -4.28 -8.21 -5.64
N THR A 10 -3.03 -8.27 -6.09
CA THR A 10 -2.04 -9.13 -5.47
C THR A 10 -1.56 -8.52 -4.16
N CYS A 11 -1.33 -9.36 -3.15
CA CYS A 11 -0.52 -9.06 -1.97
C CYS A 11 0.33 -10.30 -1.69
N LEU A 12 1.65 -10.18 -1.88
CA LEU A 12 2.61 -11.25 -1.63
C LEU A 12 3.69 -10.76 -0.69
N GLN A 13 4.13 -11.64 0.21
CA GLN A 13 5.31 -11.43 1.04
C GLN A 13 6.40 -12.42 0.62
N TYR A 14 7.59 -11.89 0.34
CA TYR A 14 8.79 -12.68 0.14
C TYR A 14 9.60 -12.78 1.43
N ASN A 15 9.93 -14.02 1.81
CA ASN A 15 10.87 -14.34 2.86
C ASN A 15 12.23 -14.77 2.24
N PRO A 16 13.28 -13.95 2.36
CA PRO A 16 14.60 -14.25 1.78
C PRO A 16 15.34 -15.39 2.50
N ALA A 17 15.01 -15.69 3.77
CA ALA A 17 15.68 -16.76 4.51
C ALA A 17 15.27 -18.15 4.03
N THR A 18 14.06 -18.28 3.49
CA THR A 18 13.50 -19.54 3.00
C THR A 18 13.31 -19.54 1.48
N ASP A 19 13.55 -18.42 0.82
CA ASP A 19 13.31 -18.20 -0.61
C ASP A 19 11.87 -18.55 -1.03
N THR A 20 10.90 -18.11 -0.22
CA THR A 20 9.47 -18.42 -0.44
C THR A 20 8.62 -17.17 -0.54
N TRP A 21 7.60 -17.25 -1.40
CA TRP A 21 6.51 -16.29 -1.47
C TRP A 21 5.28 -16.81 -0.73
N THR A 22 4.67 -15.97 0.09
CA THR A 22 3.40 -16.24 0.76
C THR A 22 2.34 -15.31 0.20
N ARG A 23 1.20 -15.88 -0.21
CA ARG A 23 0.03 -15.09 -0.62
C ARG A 23 -0.76 -14.67 0.60
N LEU A 24 -1.05 -13.38 0.65
CA LEU A 24 -1.73 -12.70 1.76
C LEU A 24 -3.10 -12.24 1.31
N SER A 25 -3.85 -11.64 2.24
CA SER A 25 -5.15 -11.04 1.95
C SER A 25 -5.02 -9.98 0.84
N GLN A 26 -6.00 -9.95 -0.05
CA GLN A 26 -5.99 -9.08 -1.24
C GLN A 26 -6.57 -7.70 -0.92
N PRO A 27 -6.07 -6.62 -1.55
CA PRO A 27 -6.76 -5.34 -1.58
C PRO A 27 -8.18 -5.47 -2.11
N ARG A 28 -9.04 -4.52 -1.76
CA ARG A 28 -10.44 -4.49 -2.21
C ARG A 28 -10.51 -4.10 -3.68
N GLY A 29 -9.78 -3.05 -4.05
CA GLY A 29 -9.69 -2.49 -5.39
C GLY A 29 -8.46 -2.98 -6.17
N THR A 30 -8.48 -2.67 -7.47
CA THR A 30 -7.30 -2.81 -8.34
C THR A 30 -6.44 -1.55 -8.24
N HIS A 31 -5.12 -1.73 -8.27
CA HIS A 31 -4.14 -0.66 -8.09
C HIS A 31 -3.09 -0.72 -9.21
N TYR A 32 -3.36 -0.05 -10.33
CA TYR A 32 -2.45 -0.02 -11.49
C TYR A 32 -1.47 1.15 -11.41
N ASN A 33 -0.17 0.91 -11.55
CA ASN A 33 0.85 1.96 -11.42
C ASN A 33 0.68 2.78 -10.13
N ALA A 34 0.19 2.13 -9.07
CA ALA A 34 -0.09 2.78 -7.80
C ALA A 34 1.21 2.86 -6.98
N PRO A 35 1.55 4.02 -6.42
CA PRO A 35 2.61 4.10 -5.43
C PRO A 35 2.17 3.42 -4.13
N ALA A 36 3.15 2.86 -3.43
CA ALA A 36 2.97 2.27 -2.10
C ALA A 36 4.00 2.83 -1.13
N VAL A 37 3.59 3.07 0.11
CA VAL A 37 4.46 3.56 1.19
C VAL A 37 4.24 2.76 2.47
N VAL A 38 5.25 2.71 3.33
CA VAL A 38 5.10 2.15 4.67
C VAL A 38 4.83 3.28 5.65
N TRP A 39 3.72 3.20 6.38
CA TRP A 39 3.34 4.16 7.41
C TRP A 39 2.91 3.43 8.67
N ARG A 40 3.59 3.71 9.80
CA ARG A 40 3.31 3.10 11.11
C ARG A 40 3.20 1.56 11.06
N GLY A 41 4.09 0.91 10.32
CA GLY A 41 4.13 -0.55 10.17
C GLY A 41 3.09 -1.14 9.22
N CYS A 42 2.23 -0.31 8.62
CA CYS A 42 1.27 -0.71 7.60
C CYS A 42 1.73 -0.31 6.20
N ILE A 43 1.21 -0.97 5.17
CA ILE A 43 1.44 -0.60 3.77
C ILE A 43 0.23 0.20 3.29
N LEU A 44 0.47 1.43 2.84
CA LEU A 44 -0.54 2.25 2.17
C LEU A 44 -0.33 2.14 0.66
N VAL A 45 -1.42 1.90 -0.08
CA VAL A 45 -1.43 1.90 -1.55
C VAL A 45 -2.45 2.93 -2.00
N SER A 46 -2.04 3.90 -2.81
CA SER A 46 -2.92 4.98 -3.24
C SER A 46 -3.25 4.91 -4.72
N GLY A 47 -4.54 4.96 -5.03
CA GLY A 47 -5.01 5.15 -6.40
C GLY A 47 -4.63 4.00 -7.33
N GLY A 48 -4.30 4.36 -8.57
CA GLY A 48 -3.93 3.42 -9.62
C GLY A 48 -5.10 3.10 -10.52
N GLY A 49 -5.35 4.02 -11.44
CA GLY A 49 -6.52 4.09 -12.30
C GLY A 49 -6.77 2.81 -13.09
N GLY A 50 -7.57 1.92 -12.52
CA GLY A 50 -8.30 0.91 -13.26
C GLY A 50 -9.57 1.52 -13.88
N PRO A 51 -10.31 0.78 -14.71
CA PRO A 51 -11.54 1.27 -15.33
C PRO A 51 -12.66 1.61 -14.32
N ASN A 52 -12.54 1.16 -13.07
CA ASN A 52 -13.52 1.46 -12.03
C ASN A 52 -13.15 2.73 -11.24
N PRO A 53 -14.09 3.67 -11.06
CA PRO A 53 -13.87 4.89 -10.27
C PRO A 53 -13.61 4.63 -8.77
N GLU A 54 -13.98 3.46 -8.25
CA GLU A 54 -13.61 3.00 -6.89
C GLU A 54 -12.09 2.77 -6.72
N SER A 55 -11.30 2.75 -7.81
CA SER A 55 -9.82 2.66 -7.80
C SER A 55 -9.09 3.92 -7.33
N SER A 56 -9.84 4.94 -6.89
CA SER A 56 -9.29 6.20 -6.37
C SER A 56 -9.14 6.24 -4.85
N ALA A 57 -9.59 5.20 -4.14
CA ALA A 57 -9.38 5.07 -2.71
C ALA A 57 -7.92 4.72 -2.37
N ILE A 58 -7.46 5.22 -1.24
CA ILE A 58 -6.21 4.75 -0.61
C ILE A 58 -6.61 3.58 0.28
N GLU A 59 -5.90 2.46 0.16
CA GLU A 59 -6.10 1.30 1.02
C GLU A 59 -4.88 1.06 1.91
N GLN A 60 -5.14 0.57 3.11
CA GLN A 60 -4.13 0.24 4.11
C GLN A 60 -4.14 -1.26 4.38
N TYR A 61 -2.97 -1.89 4.30
CA TYR A 61 -2.72 -3.26 4.74
C TYR A 61 -2.00 -3.28 6.08
N ASP A 62 -2.55 -4.03 7.03
CA ASP A 62 -1.92 -4.35 8.32
C ASP A 62 -1.34 -5.79 8.27
N PRO A 63 0.00 -5.96 8.29
CA PRO A 63 0.63 -7.28 8.28
C PRO A 63 0.42 -8.09 9.57
N LEU A 64 0.07 -7.46 10.69
CA LEU A 64 -0.14 -8.16 11.97
C LEU A 64 -1.46 -8.92 11.97
N THR A 65 -2.46 -8.37 11.30
CA THR A 65 -3.81 -8.95 11.20
C THR A 65 -4.09 -9.58 9.85
N ASP A 66 -3.21 -9.36 8.86
CA ASP A 66 -3.43 -9.71 7.45
C ASP A 66 -4.75 -9.15 6.90
N THR A 67 -5.00 -7.86 7.10
CA THR A 67 -6.26 -7.23 6.67
C THR A 67 -6.07 -5.94 5.90
N TRP A 68 -7.00 -5.69 4.97
CA TRP A 68 -7.12 -4.44 4.22
C TRP A 68 -8.30 -3.59 4.70
N SER A 69 -8.09 -2.29 4.79
CA SER A 69 -9.10 -1.30 5.15
C SER A 69 -8.97 -0.04 4.32
N ASP A 70 -10.09 0.67 4.11
CA ASP A 70 -10.06 1.99 3.48
C ASP A 70 -9.24 2.93 4.38
N TRP A 71 -8.23 3.58 3.82
CA TRP A 71 -7.49 4.59 4.55
C TRP A 71 -8.35 5.86 4.61
N ARG A 72 -9.02 6.05 5.74
CA ARG A 72 -9.76 7.27 6.05
C ARG A 72 -8.85 8.18 6.87
N SER A 73 -8.48 9.34 6.31
CA SER A 73 -7.75 10.42 6.98
C SER A 73 -8.49 11.06 8.17
N GLY A 74 -9.57 10.45 8.66
CA GLY A 74 -10.59 11.05 9.51
C GLY A 74 -10.20 11.33 10.96
N LEU A 75 -8.95 11.13 11.37
CA LEU A 75 -8.46 11.52 12.69
C LEU A 75 -7.03 12.08 12.57
N ASP A 76 -6.98 13.39 12.42
CA ASP A 76 -5.83 14.26 12.71
C ASP A 76 -4.60 14.20 11.78
N MET A 77 -4.81 14.41 10.48
CA MET A 77 -3.73 14.85 9.60
C MET A 77 -4.22 15.98 8.70
N LYS A 78 -4.09 17.22 9.19
CA LYS A 78 -3.83 18.37 8.31
C LYS A 78 -2.51 18.11 7.59
N LEU A 79 -2.52 17.30 6.54
CA LEU A 79 -1.42 17.23 5.59
C LEU A 79 -1.57 18.45 4.68
N GLU A 80 -0.91 19.54 5.06
CA GLU A 80 -0.59 20.56 4.07
C GLU A 80 0.35 19.94 3.03
N CYS A 81 0.14 20.29 1.77
CA CYS A 81 0.68 19.70 0.56
C CYS A 81 2.22 19.68 0.40
N HIS A 82 3.00 19.92 1.45
CA HIS A 82 4.46 20.03 1.40
C HIS A 82 5.24 18.76 1.80
N ASP A 83 4.62 17.76 2.40
CA ASP A 83 5.34 16.56 2.90
C ASP A 83 5.45 15.39 1.91
N MET A 84 5.02 15.55 0.66
CA MET A 84 5.25 14.53 -0.39
C MET A 84 6.57 14.73 -1.16
N LEU A 85 7.49 15.55 -0.67
CA LEU A 85 8.78 15.80 -1.33
C LEU A 85 9.92 15.06 -0.64
N ASN A 86 10.65 14.30 -1.46
CA ASN A 86 11.90 13.59 -1.20
C ASN A 86 11.87 12.46 -0.17
N VAL A 87 11.67 11.24 -0.68
CA VAL A 87 12.45 10.11 -0.15
C VAL A 87 13.88 10.29 -0.67
N ASP A 88 14.64 11.16 0.00
CA ASP A 88 16.09 11.23 -0.18
C ASP A 88 16.67 9.97 0.47
N LEU A 89 16.95 8.96 -0.36
CA LEU A 89 17.75 7.81 0.02
C LEU A 89 19.22 8.21 -0.05
N CYS A 90 19.68 9.06 0.87
CA CYS A 90 21.08 9.24 1.24
C CYS A 90 21.10 10.22 2.42
N ASP A 91 21.29 9.71 3.65
CA ASP A 91 22.45 10.08 4.46
C ASP A 91 22.37 9.48 5.89
N VAL A 92 23.50 8.83 6.22
CA VAL A 92 24.01 8.31 7.51
C VAL A 92 23.29 7.15 8.22
#